data_AF-A0A1V0PTD8-F1
#
_entry.id   AF-A0A1V0PTD8-F1
#
_cell.length_a   1.000
_cell.length_b   1.000
_cell.length_c   1.000
_cell.angle_alpha   90.00
_cell.angle_beta   90.00
_cell.angle_gamma   90.00
#
_symmetry.space_group_name_H-M   'P 1'
#
loop_
_entity.id
_entity.type
_entity.pdbx_description
1 polymer ?
#
loop_
_entity_poly.entity_id
_entity_poly.type
_entity_poly.pdbx_seq_one_letter_code
_entity_poly.pdbx_strand_id
1 'polypeptide(L)'
;MNAASQAGPKDAEERKGRRPMFAVLKTGGKQYKVQSGDVLRVEKLAADAGETVQFNEILMIGSQVGMPTVAGAAVQAEVIDQIKGDKVIHYVKRRRKHSSQRRKGHRQQLTLLRVTDLLETGGDKTGVKAAIGAGSVSGAAVAAAAPKAAAPKAAAPTAEPKSEAPAAAAAPAGDDLKKLTGVGPAMEKKMHEVGIKSFAQIAGWTPEQVIAMDNRLGLKGKIEKEGWVEQAKTLAKG
;
A
#
# COMPACT_ATOMS: atom_id res chain seq x y z
N MET A 1 34.15 37.19 18.50
CA MET A 1 33.46 37.13 17.20
C MET A 1 33.04 35.69 16.93
N ASN A 2 31.76 35.38 17.08
CA ASN A 2 31.09 34.27 16.40
C ASN A 2 29.60 34.46 16.62
N ALA A 3 28.98 35.21 15.71
CA ALA A 3 27.54 35.39 15.67
C ALA A 3 26.92 34.08 15.17
N ALA A 4 26.39 33.29 16.09
CA ALA A 4 25.44 32.24 15.76
C ALA A 4 24.18 32.91 15.18
N SER A 5 24.10 32.98 13.85
CA SER A 5 22.94 33.48 13.14
C SER A 5 21.80 32.47 13.31
N GLN A 6 20.90 32.76 14.24
CA GLN A 6 19.59 32.13 14.30
C GLN A 6 18.84 32.48 13.01
N ALA A 7 18.70 31.51 12.10
CA ALA A 7 17.78 31.63 10.98
C ALA A 7 16.34 31.61 11.53
N GLY A 8 15.55 32.62 11.19
CA GLY A 8 14.19 32.79 11.72
C GLY A 8 13.16 31.94 10.97
N PRO A 9 11.98 31.69 11.56
CA PRO A 9 10.91 30.90 10.95
C PRO A 9 10.34 31.49 9.65
N LYS A 10 10.56 32.79 9.37
CA LYS A 10 10.13 33.46 8.13
C LYS A 10 10.96 33.05 6.90
N ASP A 11 12.26 32.78 7.08
CA ASP A 11 13.14 32.32 5.99
C ASP A 11 12.75 30.91 5.51
N ALA A 12 12.15 30.11 6.39
CA ALA A 12 11.63 28.78 6.06
C ALA A 12 10.34 28.85 5.22
N GLU A 13 9.51 29.86 5.43
CA GLU A 13 8.27 30.07 4.70
C GLU A 13 8.54 30.62 3.28
N GLU A 14 9.56 31.48 3.13
CA GLU A 14 10.00 32.00 1.83
C GLU A 14 10.69 30.94 0.96
N ARG A 15 11.45 30.00 1.57
CA ARG A 15 11.93 28.79 0.88
C ARG A 15 10.80 27.88 0.43
N LYS A 16 9.71 27.80 1.18
CA LYS A 16 8.51 27.01 0.83
C LYS A 16 7.79 27.56 -0.41
N GLY A 17 7.97 28.85 -0.71
CA GLY A 17 7.36 29.53 -1.87
C GLY A 17 8.11 29.33 -3.19
N ARG A 18 9.39 28.93 -3.16
CA ARG A 18 10.18 28.72 -4.38
C ARG A 18 10.08 27.27 -4.84
N ARG A 19 9.00 26.93 -5.53
CA ARG A 19 8.88 25.61 -6.17
C ARG A 19 10.03 25.40 -7.15
N PRO A 20 10.78 24.28 -7.07
CA PRO A 20 11.78 23.97 -8.08
C PRO A 20 11.08 23.84 -9.43
N MET A 21 11.63 24.53 -10.44
CA MET A 21 10.98 24.70 -11.74
C MET A 21 10.81 23.36 -12.49
N PHE A 22 11.72 22.41 -12.29
CA PHE A 22 11.64 21.05 -12.82
C PHE A 22 12.48 20.06 -11.99
N ALA A 23 12.21 18.76 -12.14
CA ALA A 23 13.04 17.68 -11.62
C ALA A 23 13.26 16.60 -12.71
N VAL A 24 14.32 15.81 -12.56
CA VAL A 24 14.57 14.61 -13.37
C VAL A 24 14.49 13.39 -12.47
N LEU A 25 13.43 12.61 -12.63
CA LEU A 25 13.21 11.38 -11.87
C LEU A 25 13.56 10.16 -12.70
N LYS A 26 13.99 9.09 -12.04
CA LYS A 26 14.24 7.79 -12.64
C LYS A 26 13.16 6.80 -12.20
N THR A 27 12.50 6.17 -13.16
CA THR A 27 11.50 5.12 -12.90
C THR A 27 11.46 4.11 -14.03
N GLY A 28 11.30 2.82 -13.71
CA GLY A 28 11.25 1.75 -14.71
C GLY A 28 12.49 1.70 -15.63
N GLY A 29 13.64 2.16 -15.15
CA GLY A 29 14.89 2.26 -15.92
C GLY A 29 14.97 3.45 -16.89
N LYS A 30 13.93 4.29 -16.96
CA LYS A 30 13.87 5.49 -17.81
C LYS A 30 13.98 6.75 -16.96
N GLN A 31 14.46 7.84 -17.57
CA GLN A 31 14.54 9.16 -16.93
C GLN A 31 13.47 10.08 -17.53
N TYR A 32 12.81 10.86 -16.67
CA TYR A 32 11.75 11.77 -17.08
C TYR A 32 11.98 13.15 -16.46
N LYS A 33 11.93 14.18 -17.29
CA LYS A 33 11.85 15.58 -16.83
C LYS A 33 10.40 15.90 -16.49
N VAL A 34 10.17 16.43 -15.30
CA VAL A 34 8.83 16.74 -14.80
C VAL A 34 8.76 18.12 -14.16
N GLN A 35 7.60 18.74 -14.23
CA GLN A 35 7.20 19.94 -13.52
C GLN A 35 5.90 19.68 -12.75
N SER A 36 5.58 20.51 -11.77
CA SER A 36 4.30 20.42 -11.05
C SER A 36 3.13 20.64 -12.04
N GLY A 37 2.16 19.73 -12.03
CA GLY A 37 1.02 19.70 -12.94
C GLY A 37 1.19 18.82 -14.18
N ASP A 38 2.41 18.34 -14.48
CA ASP A 38 2.64 17.50 -15.66
C ASP A 38 1.94 16.14 -15.57
N VAL A 39 1.48 15.65 -16.72
CA VAL A 39 0.89 14.32 -16.86
C VAL A 39 1.85 13.38 -17.57
N LEU A 40 2.23 12.29 -16.91
CA LEU A 40 3.25 11.36 -17.39
C LEU A 40 2.70 9.93 -17.53
N ARG A 41 3.14 9.22 -18.58
CA ARG A 41 2.93 7.78 -18.74
C ARG A 41 4.20 7.03 -18.34
N VAL A 42 4.10 6.23 -17.29
CA VAL A 42 5.21 5.42 -16.79
C VAL A 42 4.90 3.92 -16.85
N GLU A 43 5.91 3.10 -16.62
CA GLU A 43 5.74 1.65 -16.43
C GLU A 43 4.77 1.36 -15.28
N LYS A 44 4.14 0.19 -15.30
CA LYS A 44 3.11 -0.17 -14.32
C LYS A 44 3.63 -0.13 -12.88
N LEU A 45 2.96 0.66 -12.04
CA LEU A 45 3.21 0.76 -10.59
C LEU A 45 2.24 -0.10 -9.78
N ALA A 46 2.65 -0.50 -8.58
CA ALA A 46 1.83 -1.21 -7.58
C ALA A 46 0.99 -0.22 -6.74
N ALA A 47 0.21 0.61 -7.42
CA ALA A 47 -0.66 1.62 -6.81
C ALA A 47 -1.98 1.73 -7.59
N ASP A 48 -3.07 1.95 -6.87
CA ASP A 48 -4.41 2.06 -7.44
C ASP A 48 -4.71 3.49 -7.91
N ALA A 49 -5.74 3.64 -8.75
CA ALA A 49 -6.17 4.96 -9.21
C ALA A 49 -6.69 5.82 -8.04
N GLY A 50 -6.27 7.08 -8.00
CA GLY A 50 -6.54 8.03 -6.91
C GLY A 50 -5.51 7.99 -5.77
N GLU A 51 -4.58 7.03 -5.74
CA GLU A 51 -3.52 7.01 -4.73
C GLU A 51 -2.41 8.03 -5.03
N THR A 52 -1.84 8.61 -3.98
CA THR A 52 -0.61 9.40 -4.08
C THR A 52 0.61 8.51 -3.91
N VAL A 53 1.55 8.65 -4.85
CA VAL A 53 2.80 7.90 -4.87
C VAL A 53 3.98 8.85 -4.84
N GLN A 54 5.06 8.40 -4.19
CA GLN A 54 6.29 9.15 -4.08
C GLN A 54 7.45 8.47 -4.80
N PHE A 55 8.18 9.24 -5.61
CA PHE A 55 9.42 8.83 -6.24
C PHE A 55 10.60 9.38 -5.45
N ASN A 56 11.46 8.48 -4.96
CA ASN A 56 12.66 8.82 -4.18
C ASN A 56 13.92 8.86 -5.06
N GLU A 57 13.92 8.19 -6.22
CA GLU A 57 15.05 8.22 -7.15
C GLU A 57 15.05 9.48 -8.02
N ILE A 58 15.65 10.55 -7.51
CA ILE A 58 15.79 11.83 -8.21
C ILE A 58 17.23 12.09 -8.54
N LEU A 59 17.49 12.38 -9.82
CA LEU A 59 18.82 12.67 -10.34
C LEU A 59 19.13 14.16 -10.31
N MET A 60 18.11 15.01 -10.45
CA MET A 60 18.25 16.46 -10.50
C MET A 60 16.97 17.14 -10.01
N ILE A 61 17.11 18.26 -9.31
CA ILE A 61 16.01 19.14 -8.93
C ILE A 61 16.43 20.61 -9.07
N GLY A 62 15.68 21.38 -9.88
CA GLY A 62 16.05 22.74 -10.23
C GLY A 62 17.45 22.82 -10.86
N SER A 63 18.38 23.48 -10.18
CA SER A 63 19.80 23.57 -10.58
C SER A 63 20.70 22.55 -9.90
N GLN A 64 20.20 21.78 -8.94
CA GLN A 64 21.00 20.83 -8.16
C GLN A 64 21.03 19.47 -8.85
N VAL A 65 22.23 19.00 -9.20
CA VAL A 65 22.49 17.68 -9.80
C VAL A 65 23.02 16.73 -8.73
N GLY A 66 22.50 15.50 -8.69
CA GLY A 66 22.89 14.48 -7.71
C GLY A 66 24.15 13.69 -8.08
N MET A 67 24.70 12.97 -7.09
CA MET A 67 25.82 12.03 -7.26
C MET A 67 25.52 10.71 -6.53
N PRO A 68 24.91 9.69 -7.16
CA PRO A 68 24.15 9.70 -8.42
C PRO A 68 22.72 10.25 -8.25
N THR A 69 22.20 10.32 -7.03
CA THR A 69 20.88 10.87 -6.69
C THR A 69 21.01 12.08 -5.77
N VAL A 70 19.97 12.91 -5.72
CA VAL A 70 19.87 14.01 -4.77
C VAL A 70 19.28 13.48 -3.45
N ALA A 71 20.06 13.54 -2.36
CA ALA A 71 19.63 13.03 -1.06
C ALA A 71 18.45 13.83 -0.50
N GLY A 72 17.41 13.12 -0.04
CA GLY A 72 16.23 13.71 0.61
C GLY A 72 15.25 14.40 -0.35
N ALA A 73 15.52 14.45 -1.66
CA ALA A 73 14.57 14.94 -2.63
C ALA A 73 13.49 13.89 -2.93
N ALA A 74 12.26 14.33 -3.17
CA ALA A 74 11.16 13.46 -3.56
C ALA A 74 10.20 14.14 -4.56
N VAL A 75 9.64 13.37 -5.49
CA VAL A 75 8.57 13.83 -6.38
C VAL A 75 7.30 13.12 -5.97
N GLN A 76 6.26 13.89 -5.65
CA GLN A 76 4.94 13.36 -5.36
C GLN A 76 4.07 13.45 -6.60
N ALA A 77 3.31 12.38 -6.85
CA ALA A 77 2.38 12.31 -7.95
C ALA A 77 1.11 11.57 -7.54
N GLU A 78 0.00 11.97 -8.15
CA GLU A 78 -1.28 11.27 -8.06
C GLU A 78 -1.41 10.29 -9.23
N VAL A 79 -1.85 9.06 -8.94
CA VAL A 79 -2.20 8.09 -9.98
C VAL A 79 -3.58 8.42 -10.52
N ILE A 80 -3.66 8.88 -11.78
CA ILE A 80 -4.96 9.14 -12.41
C ILE A 80 -5.62 7.82 -12.78
N ASP A 81 -4.92 6.96 -13.53
CA ASP A 81 -5.49 5.73 -14.06
C ASP A 81 -4.41 4.71 -14.46
N GLN A 82 -4.80 3.44 -14.55
CA GLN A 82 -4.00 2.35 -15.13
C GLN A 82 -4.49 2.02 -16.54
N ILE A 83 -3.76 2.50 -17.54
CA ILE A 83 -4.15 2.40 -18.95
C ILE A 83 -3.40 1.28 -19.68
N LYS A 84 -3.97 0.81 -20.79
CA LYS A 84 -3.26 -0.02 -21.77
C LYS A 84 -2.78 0.87 -22.90
N GLY A 85 -1.50 0.79 -23.21
CA GLY A 85 -0.91 1.49 -24.35
C GLY A 85 -1.42 0.98 -25.69
N ASP A 86 -0.87 1.57 -26.74
CA ASP A 86 -1.21 1.21 -28.11
C ASP A 86 -0.86 -0.24 -28.41
N LYS A 87 -1.66 -0.86 -29.29
CA LYS A 87 -1.43 -2.25 -29.67
C LYS A 87 -0.26 -2.30 -30.64
N VAL A 88 0.88 -2.78 -30.17
CA VAL A 88 2.01 -3.11 -31.02
C VAL A 88 1.77 -4.50 -31.60
N ILE A 89 1.79 -4.62 -32.92
CA ILE A 89 1.58 -5.88 -33.61
C ILE A 89 2.95 -6.49 -33.93
N HIS A 90 3.28 -7.59 -33.27
CA HIS A 90 4.41 -8.42 -33.61
C HIS A 90 4.01 -9.40 -34.73
N TYR A 91 4.48 -9.14 -35.94
CA TYR A 91 4.23 -9.99 -37.10
C TYR A 91 5.53 -10.68 -37.55
N VAL A 92 5.51 -12.00 -37.59
CA VAL A 92 6.65 -12.82 -38.04
C VAL A 92 6.19 -13.74 -39.15
N LYS A 93 6.94 -13.76 -40.25
CA LYS A 93 6.71 -14.64 -41.40
C LYS A 93 8.05 -15.03 -42.01
N ARG A 94 8.21 -16.32 -42.36
CA ARG A 94 9.35 -16.78 -43.17
C ARG A 94 9.01 -16.68 -44.65
N ARG A 95 9.93 -16.14 -45.46
CA ARG A 95 9.72 -15.79 -46.88
C ARG A 95 9.09 -16.90 -47.72
N ARG A 96 9.63 -18.13 -47.64
CA ARG A 96 9.22 -19.27 -48.50
C ARG A 96 8.20 -20.21 -47.85
N LYS A 97 7.73 -19.94 -46.63
CA LYS A 97 6.79 -20.81 -45.91
C LYS A 97 5.49 -20.06 -45.60
N HIS A 98 4.54 -20.09 -46.53
CA HIS A 98 3.30 -19.32 -46.45
C HIS A 98 2.46 -19.63 -45.19
N SER A 99 2.54 -20.85 -44.65
CA SER A 99 1.87 -21.26 -43.40
C SER A 99 2.55 -20.75 -42.10
N SER A 100 3.73 -20.13 -42.20
CA SER A 100 4.52 -19.68 -41.05
C SER A 100 4.14 -18.30 -40.51
N GLN A 101 3.21 -17.60 -41.14
CA GLN A 101 2.78 -16.28 -40.68
C GLN A 101 2.15 -16.36 -39.28
N ARG A 102 2.65 -15.54 -38.36
CA ARG A 102 2.18 -15.41 -36.98
C ARG A 102 2.04 -13.94 -36.66
N ARG A 103 0.87 -13.55 -36.17
CA ARG A 103 0.57 -12.18 -35.75
C ARG A 103 0.15 -12.21 -34.29
N LYS A 104 0.94 -11.61 -33.40
CA LYS A 104 0.63 -11.47 -31.97
C LYS A 104 0.54 -9.99 -31.63
N GLY A 105 -0.52 -9.58 -30.95
CA GLY A 105 -0.62 -8.24 -30.39
C GLY A 105 -0.01 -8.18 -28.99
N HIS A 106 0.67 -7.09 -28.68
CA HIS A 106 1.05 -6.72 -27.32
C HIS A 106 0.46 -5.35 -26.99
N ARG A 107 -0.03 -5.17 -25.77
CA ARG A 107 -0.41 -3.86 -25.22
C ARG A 107 0.30 -3.72 -23.88
N GLN A 108 1.20 -2.75 -23.79
CA GLN A 108 1.90 -2.48 -22.54
C GLN A 108 0.91 -1.91 -21.51
N GLN A 109 1.02 -2.36 -20.25
CA GLN A 109 0.29 -1.75 -19.14
C GLN A 109 1.09 -0.55 -18.64
N LEU A 110 0.46 0.62 -18.60
CA LEU A 110 1.07 1.88 -18.20
C LEU A 110 0.27 2.51 -17.08
N THR A 111 0.94 3.27 -16.22
CA THR A 111 0.29 4.09 -15.21
C THR A 111 0.33 5.54 -15.66
N LEU A 112 -0.83 6.20 -15.66
CA LEU A 112 -0.96 7.62 -15.92
C LEU A 112 -0.86 8.38 -14.60
N LEU A 113 0.10 9.29 -14.51
CA LEU A 113 0.41 10.05 -13.31
C LEU A 113 0.21 11.53 -13.56
N ARG A 114 -0.17 12.27 -12.52
CA ARG A 114 -0.07 13.74 -12.47
C ARG A 114 0.88 14.12 -11.35
N VAL A 115 1.88 14.94 -11.67
CA VAL A 115 2.84 15.42 -10.67
C VAL A 115 2.18 16.50 -9.81
N THR A 116 2.17 16.31 -8.50
CA THR A 116 1.57 17.25 -7.55
C THR A 116 2.63 18.20 -7.03
N ASP A 117 3.68 17.66 -6.41
CA ASP A 117 4.69 18.46 -5.71
C ASP A 117 6.11 17.92 -5.92
N LEU A 118 7.07 18.85 -5.84
CA LEU A 118 8.50 18.59 -5.96
C LEU A 118 9.18 19.04 -4.67
N LEU A 119 9.72 18.08 -3.92
CA LEU A 119 10.38 18.30 -2.64
C LEU A 119 11.89 18.28 -2.84
N GLU A 120 12.57 19.39 -2.50
CA GLU A 120 14.04 19.48 -2.53
C GLU A 120 14.70 18.72 -1.37
N THR A 121 14.04 18.70 -0.21
CA THR A 121 14.49 18.00 1.00
C THR A 121 13.30 17.44 1.78
N GLY A 122 13.55 16.44 2.62
CA GLY A 122 12.54 15.90 3.54
C GLY A 122 11.58 14.87 2.95
N GLY A 123 11.89 14.32 1.77
CA GLY A 123 11.11 13.25 1.13
C GLY A 123 10.88 12.04 2.04
N ASP A 124 11.84 11.70 2.90
CA ASP A 124 11.74 10.52 3.78
C ASP A 124 10.66 10.64 4.88
N LYS A 125 10.12 11.84 5.12
CA LYS A 125 9.21 12.14 6.25
C LYS A 125 7.74 12.29 5.86
N THR A 126 7.41 12.16 4.58
CA THR A 126 6.08 12.49 4.03
C THR A 126 5.02 11.43 4.31
N GLY A 127 5.40 10.20 4.67
CA GLY A 127 4.46 9.09 4.92
C GLY A 127 3.70 8.63 3.67
N VAL A 128 4.07 9.12 2.48
CA VAL A 128 3.43 8.78 1.20
C VAL A 128 3.95 7.43 0.69
N LYS A 129 3.07 6.65 0.06
CA LYS A 129 3.39 5.33 -0.49
C LYS A 129 4.52 5.44 -1.54
N ALA A 130 5.58 4.67 -1.37
CA ALA A 130 6.68 4.65 -2.33
C ALA A 130 6.22 4.06 -3.68
N ALA A 131 6.64 4.69 -4.78
CA ALA A 131 6.35 4.22 -6.12
C ALA A 131 7.19 2.97 -6.47
N ILE A 132 6.62 1.79 -6.25
CA ILE A 132 7.24 0.50 -6.55
C ILE A 132 6.65 -0.08 -7.84
N GLY A 133 7.49 -0.67 -8.69
CA GLY A 133 7.04 -1.33 -9.91
C GLY A 133 6.19 -2.57 -9.61
N ALA A 134 5.15 -2.83 -10.40
CA ALA A 134 4.29 -3.99 -10.20
C ALA A 134 5.03 -5.35 -10.38
N GLY A 135 6.19 -5.35 -11.04
CA GLY A 135 7.06 -6.53 -11.17
C GLY A 135 8.06 -6.73 -10.02
N SER A 136 8.27 -5.72 -9.17
CA SER A 136 9.21 -5.77 -8.03
C SER A 136 8.55 -6.13 -6.71
N VAL A 137 7.24 -6.39 -6.70
CA VAL A 137 6.57 -7.04 -5.58
C VAL A 137 6.73 -8.56 -5.73
N SER A 138 7.40 -9.21 -4.78
CA SER A 138 7.42 -10.68 -4.70
C SER A 138 5.98 -11.22 -4.78
N GLY A 139 5.74 -12.27 -5.56
CA GLY A 139 4.41 -12.76 -5.97
C GLY A 139 3.40 -13.10 -4.85
N ALA A 140 3.78 -12.96 -3.57
CA ALA A 140 2.88 -13.04 -2.43
C ALA A 140 1.91 -11.85 -2.29
N ALA A 141 2.16 -10.70 -2.92
CA ALA A 141 1.36 -9.48 -2.74
C ALA A 141 0.37 -9.15 -3.88
N VAL A 142 0.38 -9.89 -5.01
CA VAL A 142 -0.41 -9.54 -6.23
C VAL A 142 -1.75 -10.30 -6.31
N ALA A 143 -2.17 -10.99 -5.26
CA ALA A 143 -3.42 -11.78 -5.25
C ALA A 143 -4.66 -11.04 -4.69
N ALA A 144 -4.60 -9.73 -4.48
CA ALA A 144 -5.69 -8.97 -3.88
C ALA A 144 -5.93 -7.61 -4.57
N ALA A 145 -6.26 -7.60 -5.87
CA ALA A 145 -6.90 -6.44 -6.50
C ALA A 145 -7.53 -6.84 -7.85
N ALA A 146 -8.79 -7.24 -7.83
CA ALA A 146 -9.68 -7.27 -8.99
C ALA A 146 -10.87 -6.33 -8.71
N PRO A 147 -11.27 -5.48 -9.67
CA PRO A 147 -12.14 -4.33 -9.41
C PRO A 147 -13.62 -4.74 -9.39
N LYS A 148 -14.41 -4.13 -8.50
CA LYS A 148 -15.88 -4.21 -8.51
C LYS A 148 -16.45 -2.80 -8.66
N ALA A 149 -17.27 -2.60 -9.68
CA ALA A 149 -17.96 -1.35 -10.00
C ALA A 149 -19.24 -1.14 -9.14
N ALA A 150 -19.51 0.14 -8.80
CA ALA A 150 -20.78 0.88 -8.62
C ALA A 150 -21.99 0.20 -7.91
N ALA A 151 -22.82 0.82 -7.05
CA ALA A 151 -22.97 2.11 -6.37
C ALA A 151 -24.08 1.92 -5.26
N PRO A 152 -24.74 2.95 -4.66
CA PRO A 152 -24.61 3.36 -3.25
C PRO A 152 -25.91 3.21 -2.38
N LYS A 153 -25.84 3.49 -1.05
CA LYS A 153 -26.68 4.47 -0.30
C LYS A 153 -26.88 4.12 1.21
N ALA A 154 -26.76 5.18 2.03
CA ALA A 154 -27.28 5.42 3.41
C ALA A 154 -26.66 4.61 4.58
N ALA A 155 -26.54 5.10 5.82
CA ALA A 155 -26.56 6.42 6.48
C ALA A 155 -26.13 6.14 7.95
N ALA A 156 -25.45 7.08 8.60
CA ALA A 156 -25.14 7.08 10.05
C ALA A 156 -26.46 7.15 10.89
N PRO A 157 -26.52 6.82 12.20
CA PRO A 157 -25.73 7.52 13.25
C PRO A 157 -25.27 6.69 14.49
N THR A 158 -24.14 7.14 15.04
CA THR A 158 -23.83 7.51 16.45
C THR A 158 -24.44 6.74 17.64
N ALA A 159 -23.58 6.20 18.53
CA ALA A 159 -23.53 6.52 19.98
C ALA A 159 -22.55 5.61 20.77
N GLU A 160 -21.52 6.20 21.40
CA GLU A 160 -20.80 5.65 22.56
C GLU A 160 -21.72 5.72 23.81
N PRO A 161 -21.56 4.89 24.88
CA PRO A 161 -20.47 5.12 25.85
C PRO A 161 -19.87 3.87 26.56
N LYS A 162 -18.68 4.13 27.13
CA LYS A 162 -17.86 3.42 28.14
C LYS A 162 -18.58 2.54 29.18
N SER A 163 -17.94 1.42 29.53
CA SER A 163 -17.46 1.06 30.90
C SER A 163 -16.91 -0.37 30.87
N GLU A 164 -15.60 -0.54 31.09
CA GLU A 164 -14.93 -0.89 32.35
C GLU A 164 -14.58 -2.39 32.43
N ALA A 165 -13.29 -2.63 32.67
CA ALA A 165 -12.74 -3.92 33.01
C ALA A 165 -13.29 -4.43 34.34
N PRO A 166 -13.34 -5.76 34.52
CA PRO A 166 -12.79 -6.27 35.77
C PRO A 166 -11.84 -7.45 35.55
N ALA A 167 -10.70 -7.29 36.23
CA ALA A 167 -10.06 -8.24 37.13
C ALA A 167 -9.66 -9.64 36.64
N ALA A 168 -8.37 -9.89 36.87
CA ALA A 168 -7.67 -11.16 36.84
C ALA A 168 -8.42 -12.31 37.54
N ALA A 169 -8.45 -13.46 36.87
CA ALA A 169 -8.59 -14.77 37.49
C ALA A 169 -7.79 -15.81 36.68
N ALA A 170 -6.92 -16.53 37.40
CA ALA A 170 -6.33 -17.84 37.13
C ALA A 170 -5.84 -18.15 35.70
N ALA A 171 -4.54 -18.36 35.54
CA ALA A 171 -3.98 -19.03 34.36
C ALA A 171 -4.59 -20.44 34.21
N PRO A 172 -5.34 -20.76 33.14
CA PRO A 172 -5.79 -22.11 32.86
C PRO A 172 -4.89 -22.77 31.82
N ALA A 173 -4.78 -24.09 31.88
CA ALA A 173 -4.22 -24.91 30.82
C ALA A 173 -4.86 -24.51 29.47
N GLY A 174 -4.04 -24.32 28.44
CA GLY A 174 -4.50 -23.82 27.15
C GLY A 174 -5.59 -24.71 26.54
N ASP A 175 -6.63 -24.08 26.00
CA ASP A 175 -7.74 -24.75 25.35
C ASP A 175 -7.32 -25.26 23.96
N ASP A 176 -7.92 -26.38 23.51
CA ASP A 176 -7.70 -26.92 22.16
C ASP A 176 -8.49 -26.11 21.12
N LEU A 177 -7.87 -25.06 20.58
CA LEU A 177 -8.48 -24.12 19.64
C LEU A 177 -8.95 -24.77 18.33
N LYS A 178 -8.56 -26.02 18.05
CA LYS A 178 -9.05 -26.81 16.89
C LYS A 178 -10.56 -27.04 16.88
N LYS A 179 -11.24 -26.84 18.03
CA LYS A 179 -12.71 -26.96 18.10
C LYS A 179 -13.46 -25.82 17.38
N LEU A 180 -12.77 -24.73 17.01
CA LEU A 180 -13.36 -23.65 16.21
C LEU A 180 -13.37 -24.01 14.72
N THR A 181 -14.43 -23.64 14.01
CA THR A 181 -14.57 -24.00 12.60
C THR A 181 -13.49 -23.34 11.75
N GLY A 182 -12.72 -24.15 11.04
CA GLY A 182 -11.64 -23.67 10.19
C GLY A 182 -10.34 -23.31 10.93
N VAL A 183 -10.19 -23.65 12.21
CA VAL A 183 -8.89 -23.67 12.92
C VAL A 183 -8.25 -25.05 12.78
N GLY A 184 -7.26 -25.16 11.90
CA GLY A 184 -6.42 -26.37 11.79
C GLY A 184 -5.14 -26.30 12.63
N PRO A 185 -4.34 -27.38 12.73
CA PRO A 185 -3.11 -27.44 13.53
C PRO A 185 -2.09 -26.33 13.22
N ALA A 186 -1.98 -25.93 11.96
CA ALA A 186 -1.11 -24.83 11.54
C ALA A 186 -1.62 -23.46 11.99
N MET A 187 -2.93 -23.28 12.10
CA MET A 187 -3.54 -22.02 12.56
C MET A 187 -3.47 -21.92 14.08
N GLU A 188 -3.72 -23.02 14.78
CA GLU A 188 -3.56 -23.09 16.22
C GLU A 188 -2.13 -22.74 16.64
N LYS A 189 -1.11 -23.27 15.94
CA LYS A 189 0.29 -22.90 16.22
C LYS A 189 0.54 -21.39 16.09
N LYS A 190 -0.02 -20.76 15.05
CA LYS A 190 0.05 -19.30 14.85
C LYS A 190 -0.71 -18.53 15.94
N MET A 191 -1.85 -19.04 16.40
CA MET A 191 -2.63 -18.44 17.48
C MET A 191 -1.86 -18.50 18.81
N HIS A 192 -1.26 -19.65 19.14
CA HIS A 192 -0.42 -19.81 20.34
C HIS A 192 0.83 -18.92 20.29
N GLU A 193 1.45 -18.76 19.10
CA GLU A 193 2.60 -17.87 18.88
C GLU A 193 2.24 -16.39 19.07
N VAL A 194 1.02 -15.99 18.69
CA VAL A 194 0.47 -14.65 18.95
C VAL A 194 -0.02 -14.47 20.39
N GLY A 195 -0.03 -15.55 21.19
CA GLY A 195 -0.44 -15.53 22.59
C GLY A 195 -1.95 -15.70 22.81
N ILE A 196 -2.67 -16.21 21.81
CA ILE A 196 -4.08 -16.60 21.92
C ILE A 196 -4.12 -18.06 22.34
N LYS A 197 -4.52 -18.33 23.59
CA LYS A 197 -4.39 -19.67 24.20
C LYS A 197 -5.68 -20.23 24.80
N SER A 198 -6.77 -19.46 24.84
CA SER A 198 -8.03 -19.87 25.45
C SER A 198 -9.28 -19.39 24.69
N PHE A 199 -10.39 -20.12 24.84
CA PHE A 199 -11.68 -19.70 24.29
C PHE A 199 -12.22 -18.45 24.99
N ALA A 200 -11.93 -18.30 26.29
CA ALA A 200 -12.32 -17.10 27.04
C ALA A 200 -11.72 -15.81 26.45
N GLN A 201 -10.49 -15.87 25.95
CA GLN A 201 -9.83 -14.74 25.30
C GLN A 201 -10.50 -14.36 23.98
N ILE A 202 -10.93 -15.36 23.19
CA ILE A 202 -11.61 -15.15 21.90
C ILE A 202 -13.06 -14.67 22.12
N ALA A 203 -13.74 -15.20 23.14
CA ALA A 203 -15.11 -14.84 23.49
C ALA A 203 -15.25 -13.37 23.94
N GLY A 204 -14.19 -12.80 24.51
CA GLY A 204 -14.13 -11.41 24.97
C GLY A 204 -13.73 -10.39 23.91
N TRP A 205 -13.48 -10.80 22.65
CA TRP A 205 -13.08 -9.86 21.61
C TRP A 205 -14.19 -8.90 21.22
N THR A 206 -13.85 -7.61 21.21
CA THR A 206 -14.70 -6.58 20.60
C THR A 206 -14.63 -6.67 19.06
N PRO A 207 -15.60 -6.13 18.32
CA PRO A 207 -15.55 -6.11 16.85
C PRO A 207 -14.25 -5.51 16.28
N GLU A 208 -13.72 -4.47 16.94
CA GLU A 208 -12.44 -3.87 16.57
C GLU A 208 -11.24 -4.81 16.82
N GLN A 209 -11.27 -5.56 17.94
CA GLN A 209 -10.25 -6.56 18.25
C GLN A 209 -10.32 -7.76 17.30
N VAL A 210 -11.50 -8.17 16.86
CA VAL A 210 -11.69 -9.20 15.84
C VAL A 210 -10.99 -8.77 14.55
N ILE A 211 -11.20 -7.54 14.10
CA ILE A 211 -10.56 -6.99 12.88
C ILE A 211 -9.04 -6.90 13.06
N ALA A 212 -8.56 -6.41 14.22
CA ALA A 212 -7.15 -6.31 14.51
C ALA A 212 -6.45 -7.69 14.55
N MET A 213 -7.08 -8.69 15.17
CA MET A 213 -6.55 -10.06 15.23
C MET A 213 -6.64 -10.78 13.90
N ASP A 214 -7.70 -10.54 13.11
CA ASP A 214 -7.84 -11.09 11.76
C ASP A 214 -6.73 -10.55 10.83
N ASN A 215 -6.46 -9.24 10.87
CA ASN A 215 -5.37 -8.61 10.12
C ASN A 215 -4.00 -9.12 10.58
N ARG A 216 -3.79 -9.27 11.89
CA ARG A 216 -2.53 -9.77 12.46
C ARG A 216 -2.25 -11.23 12.09
N LEU A 217 -3.29 -12.06 12.00
CA LEU A 217 -3.19 -13.47 11.62
C LEU A 217 -3.31 -13.68 10.10
N GLY A 218 -3.60 -12.63 9.33
CA GLY A 218 -3.78 -12.69 7.87
C GLY A 218 -5.00 -13.48 7.43
N LEU A 219 -6.07 -13.47 8.24
CA LEU A 219 -7.22 -14.36 8.15
C LEU A 219 -8.33 -13.87 7.20
N LYS A 220 -8.21 -12.66 6.64
CA LYS A 220 -9.08 -12.11 5.56
C LYS A 220 -10.57 -12.20 5.89
N GLY A 221 -10.94 -11.80 7.10
CA GLY A 221 -12.31 -11.77 7.62
C GLY A 221 -12.84 -13.15 8.05
N LYS A 222 -11.98 -14.16 8.17
CA LYS A 222 -12.41 -15.52 8.53
C LYS A 222 -12.96 -15.59 9.95
N ILE A 223 -12.41 -14.80 10.88
CA ILE A 223 -12.84 -14.82 12.30
C ILE A 223 -14.32 -14.42 12.42
N GLU A 224 -14.76 -13.40 11.66
CA GLU A 224 -16.14 -12.93 11.63
C GLU A 224 -17.03 -13.86 10.79
N LYS A 225 -16.57 -14.28 9.61
CA LYS A 225 -17.33 -15.14 8.69
C LYS A 225 -17.66 -16.52 9.27
N GLU A 226 -16.74 -17.08 10.04
CA GLU A 226 -16.90 -18.37 10.72
C GLU A 226 -17.51 -18.22 12.12
N GLY A 227 -17.79 -17.00 12.58
CA GLY A 227 -18.45 -16.75 13.86
C GLY A 227 -17.64 -17.21 15.07
N TRP A 228 -16.31 -17.08 15.06
CA TRP A 228 -15.44 -17.63 16.11
C TRP A 228 -15.74 -17.09 17.50
N VAL A 229 -16.19 -15.84 17.63
CA VAL A 229 -16.55 -15.25 18.92
C VAL A 229 -17.79 -15.92 19.51
N GLU A 230 -18.78 -16.28 18.69
CA GLU A 230 -19.99 -16.97 19.16
C GLU A 230 -19.72 -18.43 19.49
N GLN A 231 -18.90 -19.09 18.67
CA GLN A 231 -18.43 -20.45 18.95
C GLN A 231 -17.59 -20.50 20.23
N ALA A 232 -16.66 -19.56 20.42
CA ALA A 232 -15.85 -19.48 21.63
C ALA A 232 -16.70 -19.18 22.87
N LYS A 233 -17.74 -18.33 22.76
CA LYS A 233 -18.71 -18.12 23.85
C LYS A 233 -19.49 -19.39 24.21
N THR A 234 -19.72 -20.26 23.25
CA THR A 234 -20.43 -21.53 23.44
C THR A 234 -19.48 -22.57 24.07
N LEU A 235 -18.25 -22.65 23.57
CA LEU A 235 -17.20 -23.56 24.04
C LEU A 235 -16.61 -23.16 25.40
N ALA A 236 -16.63 -21.87 25.77
CA ALA A 236 -16.19 -21.39 27.08
C ALA A 236 -17.25 -21.58 28.19
N LYS A 237 -18.50 -21.89 27.81
CA LYS A 237 -19.59 -22.21 28.75
C LYS A 237 -19.77 -23.71 28.98
N GLY A 238 -19.04 -24.56 28.24
CA GLY A 238 -19.16 -26.01 28.24
C GLY A 238 -17.95 -26.71 28.85
#